data_AF-A0A1W1Z446-F1
#
_entry.id   AF-A0A1W1Z446-F1
#
_cell.length_a   1.000
_cell.length_b   1.000
_cell.length_c   1.000
_cell.angle_alpha   90.00
_cell.angle_beta   90.00
_cell.angle_gamma   90.00
#
_symmetry.space_group_name_H-M   'P 1'
#
loop_
_entity.id
_entity.type
_entity.pdbx_description
1 polymer ?
#
loop_
_entity_poly.entity_id
_entity_poly.type
_entity_poly.pdbx_seq_one_letter_code
_entity_poly.pdbx_strand_id
1 'polypeptide(L)'
;MMNSLTILPAFISFQELTIILLFAVIIFGPKKIPEIARGLGQGIRAMKEATEDIKREIMNPVDDINPVKDIQDTIEDSKKEVEETIEDALGPVKRK
;
A
#
# COMPACT_ATOMS: atom_id res chain seq x y z
N MET A 1 -28.78 -16.81 47.12
CA MET A 1 -27.41 -16.31 47.40
C MET A 1 -26.59 -16.47 46.16
N MET A 2 -25.68 -15.51 45.93
CA MET A 2 -24.47 -15.60 45.10
C MET A 2 -24.60 -15.31 43.59
N ASN A 3 -24.39 -14.05 43.23
CA ASN A 3 -23.69 -13.69 41.99
C ASN A 3 -22.76 -12.49 42.24
N SER A 4 -21.76 -12.67 43.10
CA SER A 4 -20.52 -11.86 43.06
C SER A 4 -19.61 -12.25 41.87
N LEU A 5 -20.14 -13.05 40.92
CA LEU A 5 -19.44 -13.63 39.77
C LEU A 5 -19.95 -13.09 38.42
N THR A 6 -20.85 -12.10 38.41
CA THR A 6 -21.26 -11.39 37.17
C THR A 6 -20.29 -10.29 36.76
N ILE A 7 -19.23 -10.03 37.54
CA ILE A 7 -18.29 -8.93 37.31
C ILE A 7 -17.22 -9.27 36.24
N LEU A 8 -17.53 -10.18 35.32
CA LEU A 8 -16.62 -10.52 34.23
C LEU A 8 -17.32 -10.49 32.85
N PRO A 9 -17.80 -9.32 32.37
CA PRO A 9 -18.27 -9.21 31.01
C PRO A 9 -17.07 -8.96 30.08
N ALA A 10 -16.60 -10.02 29.41
CA ALA A 10 -15.77 -9.89 28.20
C ALA A 10 -16.60 -9.50 26.97
N PHE A 11 -17.91 -9.33 27.13
CA PHE A 11 -18.85 -9.02 26.06
C PHE A 11 -19.60 -7.74 26.43
N ILE A 12 -19.04 -6.61 26.01
CA ILE A 12 -19.74 -5.32 26.08
C ILE A 12 -20.95 -5.45 25.16
N SER A 13 -22.13 -5.53 25.75
CA SER A 13 -23.38 -5.55 25.00
C SER A 13 -23.67 -4.16 24.44
N PHE A 14 -24.46 -4.08 23.35
CA PHE A 14 -24.81 -2.79 22.72
C PHE A 14 -25.40 -1.77 23.72
N GLN A 15 -26.13 -2.26 24.73
CA GLN A 15 -26.70 -1.43 25.80
C GLN A 15 -25.62 -0.75 26.66
N GLU A 16 -24.58 -1.48 27.05
CA GLU A 16 -23.48 -0.93 27.86
C GLU A 16 -22.67 0.10 27.07
N LEU A 17 -22.39 -0.20 25.80
CA LEU A 17 -21.72 0.75 24.89
C LEU A 17 -22.53 2.03 24.73
N THR A 18 -23.86 1.93 24.59
CA THR A 18 -24.76 3.08 24.47
C THR A 18 -24.75 3.95 25.72
N ILE A 19 -24.72 3.35 26.92
CA ILE A 19 -24.64 4.08 28.19
C ILE A 19 -23.31 4.85 28.28
N ILE A 20 -22.20 4.20 27.96
CA ILE A 20 -20.87 4.85 27.96
C ILE A 20 -20.83 6.00 26.95
N LEU A 21 -21.37 5.79 25.75
CA LEU A 21 -21.45 6.83 24.72
C LEU A 21 -22.31 8.02 25.18
N LEU A 22 -23.42 7.77 25.90
CA LEU A 22 -24.26 8.81 26.46
C LEU A 22 -23.49 9.67 27.48
N PHE A 23 -22.76 9.06 28.40
CA PHE A 23 -21.90 9.80 29.34
C PHE A 23 -20.81 10.59 28.62
N ALA A 24 -20.16 10.01 27.61
CA ALA A 24 -19.19 10.72 26.79
C ALA A 24 -19.81 11.94 26.08
N VAL A 25 -21.03 11.80 25.56
CA VAL A 25 -21.78 12.90 24.94
C VAL A 25 -22.19 13.96 25.95
N ILE A 26 -22.45 13.63 27.22
CA ILE A 26 -22.73 14.63 28.26
C ILE A 26 -21.46 15.43 28.59
N ILE A 27 -20.31 14.75 28.73
CA ILE A 27 -19.03 15.38 29.08
C ILE A 27 -18.51 16.25 27.93
N PHE A 28 -18.48 15.70 26.72
CA PHE A 28 -17.92 16.38 25.55
C PHE A 28 -18.98 17.18 24.76
N GLY A 29 -20.25 16.84 24.86
CA GLY A 29 -21.33 17.43 24.08
C GLY A 29 -21.58 16.69 22.75
N PRO A 30 -22.85 16.61 22.29
CA PRO A 30 -23.21 15.87 21.07
C PRO A 30 -22.62 16.47 19.78
N LYS A 31 -22.21 17.74 19.83
CA LYS A 31 -21.58 18.44 18.70
C LYS A 31 -20.07 18.18 18.60
N LYS A 32 -19.38 17.92 19.72
CA LYS A 32 -17.91 17.76 19.72
C LYS A 32 -17.47 16.42 19.14
N ILE A 33 -18.22 15.35 19.36
CA ILE A 33 -17.89 14.03 18.79
C ILE A 33 -17.82 14.05 17.26
N PRO A 34 -18.84 14.54 16.52
CA PRO A 34 -18.75 14.63 15.06
C PRO A 34 -17.72 15.66 14.60
N GLU A 35 -17.49 16.74 15.35
CA GLU A 35 -16.45 17.73 15.04
C GLU A 35 -15.04 17.12 15.09
N ILE A 36 -14.72 16.37 16.15
CA ILE A 36 -13.45 15.64 16.30
C ILE A 36 -13.32 14.56 15.22
N ALA A 37 -14.38 13.79 14.95
CA ALA A 37 -14.37 12.78 13.90
C ALA A 37 -14.11 13.39 12.50
N ARG A 38 -14.69 14.56 12.20
CA ARG A 38 -14.43 15.30 10.95
C ARG A 38 -12.99 15.80 10.88
N GLY A 39 -12.47 16.35 11.97
CA GLY A 39 -11.07 16.81 12.05
C GLY A 39 -10.07 15.66 11.86
N LEU A 40 -10.26 14.56 12.58
CA LEU A 40 -9.45 13.35 12.43
C LEU A 40 -9.56 12.75 11.02
N GLY A 41 -10.77 12.70 10.44
CA GLY A 41 -10.98 12.21 9.08
C GLY A 41 -10.26 13.05 8.02
N GLN A 42 -10.27 14.38 8.18
CA GLN A 42 -9.50 15.28 7.32
C GLN A 42 -7.99 15.09 7.50
N GLY A 43 -7.52 14.94 8.75
CA GLY A 43 -6.12 14.66 9.06
C GLY A 43 -5.63 13.35 8.45
N ILE A 44 -6.38 12.26 8.63
CA ILE A 44 -6.05 10.94 8.04
C ILE A 44 -6.04 11.03 6.51
N ARG A 45 -6.98 11.77 5.90
CA ARG A 45 -7.00 11.96 4.44
C ARG A 45 -5.77 12.71 3.96
N ALA A 46 -5.41 13.82 4.59
CA ALA A 46 -4.23 14.61 4.25
C ALA A 46 -2.93 13.80 4.44
N MET A 47 -2.84 13.03 5.53
CA MET A 47 -1.72 12.12 5.77
C MET A 47 -1.62 11.05 4.67
N LYS A 48 -2.75 10.45 4.27
CA LYS A 48 -2.78 9.45 3.20
C LYS A 48 -2.34 10.02 1.86
N GLU A 49 -2.80 11.21 1.52
CA GLU A 49 -2.45 11.92 0.29
C GLU A 49 -0.95 12.25 0.24
N ALA A 50 -0.42 12.88 1.30
CA ALA A 50 1.02 13.14 1.41
C ALA A 50 1.86 11.85 1.37
N THR A 51 1.40 10.79 2.04
CA THR A 51 2.10 9.48 2.02
C THR A 51 2.08 8.86 0.62
N GLU A 52 0.99 8.99 -0.11
CA GLU A 52 0.84 8.49 -1.48
C GLU A 52 1.73 9.28 -2.47
N ASP A 53 1.82 10.60 -2.30
CA ASP A 53 2.72 11.45 -3.11
C ASP A 53 4.19 11.10 -2.85
N ILE A 54 4.58 10.96 -1.57
CA ILE A 54 5.91 10.48 -1.18
C ILE A 54 6.19 9.08 -1.73
N LYS A 55 5.21 8.18 -1.65
CA LYS A 55 5.34 6.83 -2.21
C LYS A 55 5.55 6.88 -3.72
N ARG A 56 4.84 7.73 -4.45
CA ARG A 56 5.03 7.92 -5.90
C ARG A 56 6.40 8.52 -6.20
N GLU A 57 6.83 9.52 -5.46
CA GLU A 57 8.14 10.16 -5.67
C GLU A 57 9.32 9.23 -5.32
N ILE A 58 9.17 8.38 -4.30
CA ILE A 58 10.19 7.41 -3.86
C ILE A 58 10.14 6.09 -4.66
N MET A 59 8.98 5.68 -5.20
CA MET A 59 8.86 4.50 -6.06
C MET A 59 9.10 4.81 -7.54
N ASN A 60 8.96 6.06 -7.98
CA ASN A 60 9.29 6.50 -9.35
C ASN A 60 10.75 6.93 -9.65
N PRO A 61 11.78 6.83 -8.78
CA PRO A 61 13.16 7.09 -9.19
C PRO A 61 13.78 6.02 -10.12
N VAL A 62 13.02 5.03 -10.62
CA VAL A 62 13.51 4.04 -11.60
C VAL A 62 12.37 3.48 -12.48
N ASP A 63 11.63 4.33 -13.20
CA ASP A 63 10.84 3.82 -14.35
C ASP A 63 10.95 4.70 -15.61
N ASP A 64 11.42 5.95 -15.49
CA ASP A 64 11.69 6.83 -16.65
C ASP A 64 13.18 6.96 -16.99
N ILE A 65 14.02 6.19 -16.30
CA ILE A 65 15.33 5.77 -16.81
C ILE A 65 15.29 4.27 -16.67
N ASN A 66 14.94 3.57 -17.75
CA ASN A 66 15.02 2.12 -17.81
C ASN A 66 16.32 1.76 -18.53
N PRO A 67 17.51 1.93 -17.88
CA PRO A 67 18.79 1.64 -18.52
C PRO A 67 18.86 0.16 -18.94
N VAL A 68 18.01 -0.69 -18.36
CA VAL A 68 17.86 -2.10 -18.72
C VAL A 68 17.30 -2.25 -20.14
N LYS A 69 16.38 -1.37 -20.58
CA LYS A 69 15.79 -1.45 -21.93
C LYS A 69 16.78 -1.06 -23.01
N ASP A 70 17.51 0.05 -22.82
CA ASP A 70 18.55 0.48 -23.77
C ASP A 70 19.72 -0.52 -23.86
N ILE A 71 20.08 -1.15 -22.72
CA ILE A 71 21.07 -2.23 -22.67
C ILE A 71 20.54 -3.50 -23.36
N GLN A 72 19.25 -3.82 -23.20
CA GLN A 72 18.64 -5.01 -23.79
C GLN A 72 18.52 -4.89 -25.31
N ASP A 73 18.16 -3.71 -25.83
CA ASP A 73 18.10 -3.43 -27.27
C ASP A 73 19.51 -3.51 -27.90
N THR A 74 20.54 -2.98 -27.22
CA THR A 74 21.94 -3.06 -27.69
C THR A 74 22.48 -4.51 -27.70
N ILE A 75 22.14 -5.30 -26.67
CA ILE A 75 22.53 -6.71 -26.59
C ILE A 75 21.81 -7.55 -27.65
N GLU A 76 20.55 -7.24 -27.96
CA GLU A 76 19.78 -7.96 -28.96
C GLU A 76 20.28 -7.70 -30.38
N ASP A 77 20.64 -6.44 -30.70
CA ASP A 77 21.23 -6.08 -31.98
C ASP A 77 22.63 -6.68 -32.15
N SER A 78 23.46 -6.63 -31.10
CA SER A 78 24.78 -7.28 -31.09
C SER A 78 24.66 -8.80 -31.24
N LYS A 79 23.64 -9.42 -30.64
CA LYS A 79 23.41 -10.87 -30.76
C LYS A 79 23.03 -11.25 -32.19
N LYS A 80 22.21 -10.45 -32.87
CA LYS A 80 21.84 -10.69 -34.28
C LYS A 80 23.05 -10.57 -35.20
N GLU A 81 23.89 -9.54 -35.02
CA GLU A 81 25.11 -9.35 -35.82
C GLU A 81 26.14 -10.47 -35.59
N VAL A 82 26.28 -10.93 -34.35
CA VAL A 82 27.15 -12.06 -34.00
C VAL A 82 26.57 -13.38 -34.55
N GLU A 83 25.26 -13.58 -34.52
CA GLU A 83 24.59 -14.77 -35.05
C GLU A 83 24.72 -14.85 -36.58
N GLU A 84 24.60 -13.72 -37.29
CA GLU A 84 24.85 -13.59 -38.73
C GLU A 84 26.32 -13.83 -39.09
N THR A 85 27.26 -13.25 -38.33
CA THR A 85 28.70 -13.46 -38.53
C THR A 85 29.13 -14.90 -38.23
N ILE A 86 28.52 -15.54 -37.22
CA ILE A 86 28.76 -16.95 -36.89
C ILE A 86 28.18 -17.87 -37.97
N GLU A 87 27.01 -17.55 -38.53
CA GLU A 87 26.39 -18.33 -39.61
C GLU A 87 27.21 -18.22 -40.92
N ASP A 88 27.76 -17.05 -41.23
CA ASP A 88 28.61 -16.81 -42.39
C ASP A 88 30.05 -17.35 -42.22
N ALA A 89 30.62 -17.30 -41.01
CA ALA A 89 31.97 -17.81 -40.73
C ALA A 89 32.00 -19.31 -40.44
N LEU A 90 30.91 -19.88 -39.92
CA LEU A 90 30.71 -21.30 -39.65
C LEU A 90 29.59 -21.85 -40.53
N GLY A 91 29.79 -21.79 -41.85
CA GLY A 91 28.98 -22.57 -42.80
C GLY A 91 28.79 -24.02 -42.33
N PRO A 92 27.66 -24.63 -42.67
CA PRO A 92 26.87 -25.51 -41.82
C PRO A 92 27.69 -26.66 -41.23
N VAL A 93 28.03 -26.56 -39.93
CA VAL A 93 28.21 -27.77 -39.11
C VAL A 93 26.82 -28.32 -38.79
N LYS A 94 26.16 -28.81 -39.84
CA LYS A 94 24.94 -29.61 -39.79
C LYS A 94 25.22 -30.86 -38.96
N ARG A 95 24.40 -31.17 -37.96
CA ARG A 95 23.92 -32.54 -37.74
C ARG A 95 22.81 -32.59 -36.67
N LYS A 96 21.65 -33.07 -37.13
CA LYS A 96 20.62 -33.88 -36.45
C LYS A 96 20.31 -33.59 -34.99
#